data_AF-A0A2V9SSV4-F1
#
_entry.id   AF-A0A2V9SSV4-F1
#
_cell.length_a   1.000
_cell.length_b   1.000
_cell.length_c   1.000
_cell.angle_alpha   90.00
_cell.angle_beta   90.00
_cell.angle_gamma   90.00
#
_symmetry.space_group_name_H-M   'P 1'
#
loop_
_entity.id
_entity.type
_entity.pdbx_description
1 polymer ?
#
loop_
_entity_poly.entity_id
_entity_poly.type
_entity_poly.pdbx_seq_one_letter_code
_entity_poly.pdbx_strand_id
1 'polypeptide(L)'
;MIRHEGRYLQLKPGQQRYGPTQSKARVCEWEDGTMEVYYRGERIAFAELKEPIQKPPQLLPPAARAIVVRKPKKDHPWRQGWQKMRPWFSNQAIAAPLVGIRTYASP
;
A
#
# COMPACT_ATOMS: atom_id res chain seq x y z
N MET A 1 10.05 -18.48 -7.85
CA MET A 1 10.10 -18.92 -9.26
C MET A 1 11.56 -18.96 -9.66
N ILE A 2 12.00 -20.04 -10.29
CA ILE A 2 13.40 -20.25 -10.71
C ILE A 2 13.42 -20.26 -12.23
N ARG A 3 14.45 -19.65 -12.83
CA ARG A 3 14.72 -19.71 -14.26
C ARG A 3 15.95 -20.59 -14.47
N HIS A 4 15.81 -21.65 -15.24
CA HIS A 4 16.87 -22.60 -15.54
C HIS A 4 16.84 -22.92 -17.04
N GLU A 5 17.89 -22.60 -17.78
CA GLU A 5 18.02 -22.95 -19.21
C GLU A 5 16.78 -22.61 -20.08
N GLY A 6 16.17 -21.44 -19.85
CA GLY A 6 14.95 -21.03 -20.56
C GLY A 6 13.65 -21.66 -20.04
N ARG A 7 13.74 -22.64 -19.14
CA ARG A 7 12.60 -23.22 -18.42
C ARG A 7 12.28 -22.39 -17.17
N TYR A 8 11.00 -22.33 -16.86
CA TYR A 8 10.47 -21.62 -15.69
C TYR A 8 9.90 -22.62 -14.69
N LEU A 9 10.50 -22.68 -13.52
CA LEU A 9 10.14 -23.65 -12.49
C LEU A 9 9.47 -22.91 -11.33
N GLN A 10 8.21 -23.23 -11.08
CA GLN A 10 7.48 -22.74 -9.92
C GLN A 10 7.59 -23.74 -8.78
N LEU A 11 8.33 -23.36 -7.74
CA LEU A 11 8.37 -24.11 -6.48
C LEU A 11 6.97 -24.18 -5.88
N LYS A 12 6.54 -25.37 -5.49
CA LYS A 12 5.30 -25.55 -4.73
C LYS A 12 5.58 -25.18 -3.27
N PRO A 13 4.71 -24.38 -2.64
CA PRO A 13 4.79 -24.18 -1.21
C PRO A 13 4.63 -25.53 -0.52
N GLY A 14 5.59 -25.91 0.32
CA GLY A 14 5.47 -27.07 1.18
C GLY A 14 4.58 -26.77 2.38
N GLN A 15 4.48 -27.72 3.31
CA GLN A 15 3.84 -27.52 4.62
C GLN A 15 4.55 -26.43 5.45
N GLN A 16 5.83 -26.17 5.18
CA GLN A 16 6.65 -25.23 5.92
C GLN A 16 6.58 -23.83 5.31
N ARG A 17 6.32 -22.82 6.16
CA ARG A 17 6.53 -21.43 5.78
C ARG A 17 8.04 -21.18 5.68
N TYR A 18 8.52 -21.00 4.46
CA TYR A 18 9.92 -20.63 4.25
C TYR A 18 10.18 -19.27 4.91
N GLY A 19 11.28 -19.17 5.65
CA GLY A 19 11.78 -17.89 6.17
C GLY A 19 12.20 -16.94 5.03
N PRO A 20 12.99 -15.88 5.31
CA PRO A 20 13.30 -14.81 4.35
C PRO A 20 13.80 -15.32 2.99
N THR A 21 13.08 -15.07 1.90
CA THR A 21 13.32 -15.67 0.57
C THR A 21 14.80 -15.65 0.14
N GLN A 22 15.35 -16.82 -0.22
CA GLN A 22 16.66 -16.91 -0.88
C GLN A 22 16.47 -16.70 -2.38
N SER A 23 17.41 -15.98 -3.00
CA SER A 23 17.35 -15.64 -4.44
C SER A 23 17.76 -16.78 -5.37
N LYS A 24 18.40 -17.84 -4.85
CA LYS A 24 18.95 -18.95 -5.65
C LYS A 24 18.49 -20.31 -5.13
N ALA A 25 18.36 -21.26 -6.03
CA ALA A 25 18.09 -22.66 -5.78
C ALA A 25 19.09 -23.51 -6.58
N ARG A 26 19.31 -24.76 -6.15
CA ARG A 26 20.09 -25.74 -6.92
C ARG A 26 19.13 -26.60 -7.73
N VAL A 27 19.47 -26.82 -8.99
CA VAL A 27 18.73 -27.69 -9.90
C VAL A 27 19.69 -28.80 -10.31
N CYS A 28 19.26 -30.05 -10.19
CA CYS A 28 20.01 -31.23 -10.59
C CYS A 28 19.25 -31.92 -11.70
N GLU A 29 19.88 -32.09 -12.86
CA GLU A 29 19.36 -32.83 -14.00
C GLU A 29 20.14 -34.15 -14.09
N TRP A 30 19.43 -35.26 -14.09
CA TRP A 30 19.97 -36.61 -14.19
C TRP A 30 19.99 -37.05 -15.67
N GLU A 31 20.82 -38.05 -15.98
CA GLU A 31 21.01 -38.53 -17.37
C GLU A 31 19.73 -39.11 -17.99
N ASP A 32 18.82 -39.62 -17.17
CA ASP A 32 17.49 -40.10 -17.56
C ASP A 32 16.49 -38.97 -17.87
N GLY A 33 16.92 -37.71 -17.72
CA GLY A 33 16.09 -36.51 -17.88
C GLY A 33 15.27 -36.16 -16.65
N THR A 34 15.43 -36.89 -15.54
CA THR A 34 14.78 -36.54 -14.28
C THR A 34 15.40 -35.27 -13.71
N MET A 35 14.55 -34.33 -13.27
CA MET A 35 15.02 -33.08 -12.68
C MET A 35 14.57 -32.97 -11.22
N GLU A 36 15.51 -32.57 -10.36
CA GLU A 36 15.26 -32.30 -8.95
C GLU A 36 15.64 -30.86 -8.60
N VAL A 37 14.82 -30.23 -7.78
CA VAL A 37 15.06 -28.86 -7.32
C VAL A 37 15.26 -28.86 -5.81
N TYR A 38 16.40 -28.31 -5.39
CA TYR A 38 16.77 -28.14 -4.00
C TYR A 38 16.77 -26.66 -3.66
N TYR A 39 15.99 -26.29 -2.65
CA TYR A 39 15.95 -24.93 -2.12
C TYR A 39 16.29 -25.01 -0.64
N ARG A 40 17.31 -24.26 -0.22
CA ARG A 40 17.86 -24.32 1.14
C ARG A 40 18.34 -25.71 1.60
N GLY A 41 18.76 -26.55 0.66
CA GLY A 41 19.21 -27.91 0.94
C GLY A 41 18.08 -28.94 1.06
N GLU A 42 16.82 -28.51 1.01
CA GLU A 42 15.66 -29.40 0.98
C GLU A 42 15.18 -29.63 -0.45
N ARG A 43 14.82 -30.87 -0.77
CA ARG A 43 14.18 -31.21 -2.04
C ARG A 43 12.76 -30.66 -2.03
N ILE A 44 12.43 -29.88 -3.05
CA ILE A 44 11.11 -29.25 -3.20
C ILE A 44 10.42 -29.73 -4.47
N ALA A 45 9.13 -30.03 -4.34
CA ALA A 45 8.26 -30.26 -5.50
C ALA A 45 8.12 -28.97 -6.31
N PHE A 46 8.31 -29.06 -7.62
CA PHE A 46 8.12 -27.94 -8.53
C PHE A 46 7.11 -28.30 -9.61
N ALA A 47 6.49 -27.29 -10.20
CA ALA A 47 5.79 -27.40 -11.45
C ALA A 47 6.55 -26.61 -12.50
N GLU A 48 6.82 -27.24 -13.64
CA GLU A 48 7.32 -26.55 -14.82
C GLU A 48 6.18 -25.74 -15.43
N LEU A 49 6.40 -24.44 -15.54
CA LEU A 49 5.53 -23.57 -16.30
C LEU A 49 6.04 -23.58 -17.74
N LYS A 50 5.20 -24.05 -18.67
CA LYS A 50 5.38 -23.68 -20.08
C LYS A 50 5.45 -22.16 -20.12
N GLU A 51 6.46 -21.63 -20.81
CA GLU A 51 6.60 -20.18 -20.97
C GLU A 51 5.21 -19.61 -21.28
N PRO A 52 4.72 -18.63 -20.50
CA PRO A 52 3.53 -17.92 -20.95
C PRO A 52 3.92 -17.36 -22.32
N ILE A 53 3.23 -17.80 -23.37
CA ILE A 53 3.21 -17.15 -24.69
C ILE A 53 3.29 -15.68 -24.37
N GLN A 54 4.43 -15.04 -24.69
CA GLN A 54 4.72 -13.68 -24.23
C GLN A 54 3.50 -12.86 -24.61
N LYS A 55 2.68 -12.52 -23.61
CA LYS A 55 1.49 -11.74 -23.86
C LYS A 55 2.05 -10.44 -24.41
N PRO A 56 1.69 -10.05 -25.65
CA PRO A 56 2.26 -8.86 -26.26
C PRO A 56 2.17 -7.74 -25.23
N PRO A 57 3.25 -6.96 -25.04
CA PRO A 57 3.35 -6.01 -23.94
C PRO A 57 2.06 -5.22 -23.89
N GLN A 58 1.26 -5.47 -22.83
CA GLN A 58 0.03 -4.73 -22.63
C GLN A 58 0.44 -3.28 -22.62
N LEU A 59 -0.07 -2.50 -23.59
CA LEU A 59 0.14 -1.06 -23.63
C LEU A 59 -0.24 -0.53 -22.25
N LEU A 60 0.77 -0.12 -21.49
CA LEU A 60 0.55 0.48 -20.19
C LEU A 60 -0.42 1.65 -20.43
N PRO A 61 -1.49 1.78 -19.64
CA PRO A 61 -2.36 2.94 -19.77
C PRO A 61 -1.49 4.20 -19.63
N PRO A 62 -1.77 5.24 -20.43
CA PRO A 62 -0.96 6.45 -20.41
C PRO A 62 -0.82 6.96 -18.98
N ALA A 63 0.42 7.32 -18.60
CA ALA A 63 0.75 7.74 -17.25
C ALA A 63 -0.27 8.78 -16.74
N ALA A 64 -0.85 8.51 -15.56
CA ALA A 64 -1.81 9.41 -14.95
C ALA A 64 -1.18 10.80 -14.82
N ARG A 65 -1.83 11.80 -15.44
CA ARG A 65 -1.37 13.18 -15.39
C ARG A 65 -1.48 13.67 -13.94
N ALA A 66 -0.45 14.33 -13.44
CA ALA A 66 -0.46 14.90 -12.10
C ALA A 66 -1.67 15.85 -11.94
N ILE A 67 -2.53 15.56 -10.96
CA ILE A 67 -3.65 16.44 -10.61
C ILE A 67 -3.06 17.67 -9.95
N VAL A 68 -3.07 18.80 -10.66
CA VAL A 68 -2.67 20.09 -10.08
C VAL A 68 -3.80 20.57 -9.18
N VAL A 69 -3.64 20.38 -7.87
CA VAL A 69 -4.54 20.97 -6.87
C VAL A 69 -4.33 22.49 -6.89
N ARG A 70 -5.24 23.20 -7.56
CA ARG A 70 -5.21 24.67 -7.59
C ARG A 70 -5.56 25.20 -6.21
N LYS A 71 -4.63 25.93 -5.61
CA LYS A 71 -4.90 26.66 -4.37
C LYS A 71 -6.04 27.65 -4.60
N PRO A 72 -6.95 27.83 -3.63
CA PRO A 72 -8.00 28.83 -3.72
C PRO A 72 -7.39 30.23 -3.90
N LYS A 73 -8.06 31.10 -4.67
CA LYS A 73 -7.62 32.49 -4.87
C LYS A 73 -7.43 33.20 -3.51
N LYS A 74 -6.56 34.21 -3.48
CA LYS A 74 -6.26 35.01 -2.28
C LYS A 74 -7.50 35.63 -1.63
N ASP A 75 -8.52 35.90 -2.43
CA ASP A 75 -9.77 36.52 -1.98
C ASP A 75 -10.83 35.52 -1.47
N HIS A 76 -10.52 34.22 -1.41
CA HIS A 76 -11.51 33.27 -0.92
C HIS A 76 -11.69 33.39 0.61
N PRO A 77 -12.93 33.40 1.14
CA PRO A 77 -13.23 33.68 2.55
C PRO A 77 -12.44 32.83 3.56
N TRP A 78 -12.23 31.53 3.32
CA TRP A 78 -11.40 30.64 4.17
C TRP A 78 -9.88 30.91 4.19
N ARG A 79 -9.38 31.83 3.35
CA ARG A 79 -7.97 32.28 3.34
C ARG A 79 -7.80 33.62 4.04
N GLN A 80 -8.88 34.28 4.46
CA GLN A 80 -8.81 35.51 5.22
C GLN A 80 -8.35 35.20 6.65
N GLY A 81 -7.50 36.07 7.21
CA GLY A 81 -7.06 35.94 8.59
C GLY A 81 -8.24 36.09 9.57
N TRP A 82 -8.09 35.50 10.76
CA TRP A 82 -9.11 35.44 11.82
C TRP A 82 -9.78 36.80 12.12
N GLN A 83 -9.02 37.90 11.98
CA GLN A 83 -9.48 39.28 12.20
C GLN A 83 -10.58 39.74 11.24
N LYS A 84 -10.70 39.13 10.06
CA LYS A 84 -11.72 39.47 9.04
C LYS A 84 -12.91 38.51 9.04
N MET A 85 -12.88 37.47 9.88
CA MET A 85 -14.03 36.62 10.12
C MET A 85 -15.03 37.41 10.97
N ARG A 86 -16.23 37.67 10.47
CA ARG A 86 -17.32 38.16 11.34
C ARG A 86 -17.60 37.06 12.37
N PRO A 87 -17.49 37.33 13.69
CA PRO A 87 -17.93 36.38 14.69
C PRO A 87 -19.42 36.12 14.47
N TRP A 88 -19.81 34.85 14.38
CA TRP A 88 -21.21 34.46 14.23
C TRP A 88 -22.09 34.92 15.42
N PHE A 89 -21.46 35.29 16.55
CA PHE A 89 -22.13 35.66 17.79
C PHE A 89 -22.10 37.18 18.04
N SER A 90 -22.54 37.99 17.08
CA SER A 90 -22.97 39.36 17.38
C SER A 90 -24.50 39.39 17.53
N ASN A 91 -25.03 38.57 18.43
CA ASN A 91 -26.33 38.81 19.04
C ASN A 91 -26.07 39.33 20.45
N GLN A 92 -26.10 40.65 20.59
CA GLN A 92 -26.09 41.44 21.83
C GLN A 92 -27.37 41.21 22.67
N ALA A 93 -27.97 40.01 22.59
CA ALA A 93 -29.23 39.64 23.24
C ALA A 93 -29.06 38.60 24.36
N ILE A 94 -27.82 38.36 24.81
CA ILE A 94 -27.55 37.58 26.03
C ILE A 94 -26.89 38.50 27.06
N ALA A 95 -27.55 39.63 27.33
CA ALA A 95 -27.35 40.40 28.55
C ALA A 95 -28.58 40.20 29.44
N ALA A 96 -28.91 38.94 29.74
CA ALA A 96 -29.79 38.62 30.86
C ALA A 96 -28.87 38.34 32.06
N PRO A 97 -29.06 38.99 33.22
CA PRO A 97 -28.25 38.71 34.39
C PRO A 97 -28.51 37.27 34.83
N LEU A 98 -27.45 36.45 34.89
CA LEU A 98 -27.49 35.11 35.44
C LEU A 98 -27.70 35.21 36.96
N VAL A 99 -28.95 35.38 37.38
CA VAL A 99 -29.36 35.17 38.77
C VAL A 99 -29.23 33.69 39.06
N GLY A 100 -28.30 33.36 39.95
CA GLY A 100 -28.36 32.13 40.75
C GLY A 100 -27.64 30.92 40.17
N ILE A 101 -26.31 30.95 40.18
CA ILE A 101 -25.51 29.72 40.29
C ILE A 101 -24.63 29.85 41.54
N ARG A 102 -25.07 29.22 42.64
CA ARG A 102 -24.29 29.09 43.87
C ARG A 102 -23.09 28.20 43.57
N THR A 103 -21.89 28.75 43.69
CA THR A 103 -20.65 27.99 43.77
C THR A 103 -20.55 27.36 45.17
N TYR A 104 -20.39 26.03 45.22
CA TYR A 104 -19.83 25.36 46.39
C TYR A 104 -18.48 24.78 45.99
N ALA A 105 -17.42 25.20 46.66
CA ALA A 105 -16.14 24.52 46.69
C ALA A 105 -16.00 23.89 48.08
N SER A 106 -15.83 22.57 48.14
CA SER A 106 -15.56 21.84 49.39
C SER A 106 -14.10 21.98 49.79
N PRO A 107 -13.78 22.19 51.08
CA PRO A 107 -12.48 21.82 51.66
C PRO A 107 -12.40 20.32 51.95
#